data_AF-A0A8J1TCI8-F1
#
_entry.id   AF-A0A8J1TCI8-F1
#
_cell.length_a   1.000
_cell.length_b   1.000
_cell.length_c   1.000
_cell.angle_alpha   90.00
_cell.angle_beta   90.00
_cell.angle_gamma   90.00
#
_symmetry.space_group_name_H-M   'P 1'
#
loop_
_entity.id
_entity.type
_entity.pdbx_description
1 polymer ?
#
loop_
_entity_poly.entity_id
_entity_poly.type
_entity_poly.pdbx_seq_one_letter_code
_entity_poly.pdbx_strand_id
1 'polypeptide(L)'
;MKKTIGCSSKSANEITIRVKDTASSSSVLSICDIKAYECTDGHYGASCIECTRKCKAGDTCVKSDGWCPGDCMAGYGPERECIRCSAGKWGVNCAEECTRHCKTRDECKREDGVCSGDCEDKYYPKYSCNQEANRIDGEPTFRSRGADYIEIEWNIVD
;
A
#
# COMPACT_ATOMS: atom_id res chain seq x y z
N MET A 1 4.32 49.95 -10.02
CA MET A 1 3.29 49.13 -9.34
C MET A 1 3.72 47.67 -9.39
N LYS A 2 3.71 46.96 -8.26
CA LYS A 2 4.04 45.53 -8.20
C LYS A 2 2.89 44.75 -8.84
N LYS A 3 3.15 44.15 -10.00
CA LYS A 3 2.26 43.16 -10.62
C LYS A 3 2.73 41.80 -10.12
N THR A 4 1.88 41.06 -9.41
CA THR A 4 2.20 39.72 -8.95
C THR A 4 1.62 38.72 -9.93
N ILE A 5 2.48 37.96 -10.60
CA ILE A 5 2.07 36.85 -11.46
C ILE A 5 2.05 35.60 -10.59
N GLY A 6 0.89 34.97 -10.44
CA GLY A 6 0.73 33.69 -9.75
C GLY A 6 0.38 32.61 -10.75
N CYS A 7 1.17 31.54 -10.79
CA CYS A 7 0.83 30.33 -11.53
C CYS A 7 0.28 29.30 -10.55
N SER A 8 -0.93 28.81 -10.81
CA SER A 8 -1.46 27.63 -10.14
C SER A 8 -1.99 26.67 -11.19
N SER A 9 -1.65 25.39 -11.05
CA SER A 9 -2.15 24.34 -11.90
C SER A 9 -2.52 23.15 -11.02
N LYS A 10 -3.65 22.51 -11.35
CA LYS A 10 -4.11 21.27 -10.70
C LYS A 10 -3.61 20.02 -11.43
N SER A 11 -3.20 20.13 -12.70
CA SER A 11 -2.65 19.05 -13.53
C SER A 11 -1.94 19.62 -14.77
N ALA A 12 -1.05 18.84 -15.39
CA ALA A 12 -0.27 19.25 -16.57
C ALA A 12 -1.13 19.63 -17.82
N ASN A 13 -2.45 19.38 -17.78
CA ASN A 13 -3.36 19.58 -18.91
C ASN A 13 -4.06 20.95 -18.92
N GLU A 14 -3.92 21.77 -17.87
CA GLU A 14 -4.55 23.09 -17.81
C GLU A 14 -3.62 24.14 -17.17
N ILE A 15 -3.36 25.21 -17.92
CA ILE A 15 -2.67 26.41 -17.44
C ILE A 15 -3.66 27.58 -17.52
N THR A 16 -4.17 28.03 -16.37
CA THR A 16 -5.09 29.17 -16.31
C THR A 16 -4.31 30.44 -15.93
N ILE A 17 -4.39 31.47 -16.77
CA ILE A 17 -3.81 32.80 -16.50
C ILE A 17 -4.95 33.80 -16.33
N ARG A 18 -5.07 34.40 -15.14
CA ARG A 18 -6.12 35.39 -14.83
C ARG A 18 -5.53 36.77 -14.67
N VAL A 19 -6.09 37.74 -15.41
CA VAL A 19 -5.80 39.16 -15.25
C VAL A 19 -6.98 39.79 -14.52
N LYS A 20 -6.74 40.33 -13.32
CA LYS A 20 -7.71 41.20 -12.64
C LYS A 20 -7.35 42.64 -12.97
N ASP A 21 -8.19 43.28 -13.78
CA ASP A 21 -8.09 44.71 -14.06
C ASP A 21 -9.01 45.48 -13.08
N THR A 22 -8.46 46.45 -12.35
CA THR A 22 -9.23 47.32 -11.45
C THR A 22 -9.31 48.77 -11.94
N ALA A 23 -8.88 49.08 -13.17
CA ALA A 23 -9.01 50.42 -13.74
C ALA A 23 -9.18 50.44 -15.27
N SER A 24 -10.05 51.33 -15.77
CA SER A 24 -10.43 51.51 -17.17
C SER A 24 -9.33 52.11 -18.08
N SER A 25 -8.09 51.68 -17.95
CA SER A 25 -7.00 52.08 -18.86
C SER A 25 -6.16 50.85 -19.20
N SER A 26 -6.68 50.07 -20.16
CA SER A 26 -5.97 49.11 -21.01
C SER A 26 -4.85 48.30 -20.32
N SER A 27 -5.22 47.27 -19.56
CA SER A 27 -4.27 46.25 -19.11
C SER A 27 -3.96 45.27 -20.25
N VAL A 28 -2.85 45.48 -20.96
CA VAL A 28 -2.33 44.50 -21.92
C VAL A 28 -1.43 43.50 -21.17
N LEU A 29 -1.79 42.21 -21.24
CA LEU A 29 -0.92 41.10 -20.85
C LEU A 29 -0.22 40.58 -22.12
N SER A 30 1.11 40.68 -22.17
CA SER A 30 1.93 40.11 -23.24
C SER A 30 2.78 38.99 -22.64
N ILE A 31 2.60 37.77 -23.14
CA ILE A 31 3.36 36.58 -22.75
C ILE A 31 4.05 36.05 -24.00
N CYS A 32 5.36 35.84 -23.94
CA CYS A 32 6.13 35.34 -25.08
C CYS A 32 6.19 33.82 -25.14
N ASP A 33 6.43 33.13 -24.01
CA ASP A 33 6.48 31.66 -23.95
C ASP A 33 5.98 31.12 -22.60
N ILE A 34 5.27 30.00 -22.63
CA ILE A 34 4.88 29.22 -21.45
C ILE A 34 5.37 27.80 -21.66
N LYS A 35 6.07 27.25 -20.67
CA LYS A 35 6.48 25.84 -20.66
C LYS A 35 5.91 25.15 -19.44
N ALA A 36 5.18 24.06 -19.66
CA ALA A 36 4.76 23.15 -18.61
C ALA A 36 5.52 21.84 -18.78
N TYR A 37 5.99 21.32 -17.65
CA TYR A 37 6.70 20.05 -17.59
C TYR A 37 5.94 19.13 -16.65
N GLU A 38 5.82 17.87 -17.05
CA GLU A 38 5.34 16.80 -16.19
C GLU A 38 6.39 15.71 -16.06
N CYS A 39 6.29 14.94 -14.99
CA CYS A 39 7.14 13.78 -14.79
C CYS A 39 6.61 12.58 -15.56
N THR A 40 7.52 11.65 -15.90
CA THR A 40 7.14 10.32 -16.35
C THR A 40 6.31 9.61 -15.30
N ASP A 41 5.58 8.59 -15.71
CA ASP A 41 4.82 7.77 -14.77
C ASP A 41 5.74 7.16 -13.71
N GLY A 42 5.24 7.08 -12.48
CA GLY A 42 6.04 6.68 -11.32
C GLY A 42 6.91 7.79 -10.73
N HIS A 43 6.73 9.06 -11.10
CA HIS A 43 7.47 10.19 -10.51
C HIS A 43 6.56 11.37 -10.16
N TYR A 44 6.95 12.17 -9.17
CA TYR A 44 6.13 13.29 -8.67
C TYR A 44 6.95 14.52 -8.23
N GLY A 45 6.27 15.65 -8.11
CA GLY A 45 6.82 16.91 -7.62
C GLY A 45 7.70 17.63 -8.64
N ALA A 46 8.17 18.84 -8.29
CA ALA A 46 8.95 19.69 -9.18
C ALA A 46 10.30 19.08 -9.60
N SER A 47 10.83 18.15 -8.79
CA SER A 47 12.10 17.47 -9.04
C SER A 47 11.93 16.06 -9.63
N CYS A 48 10.70 15.65 -9.98
CA CYS A 48 10.39 14.30 -10.45
C CYS A 48 11.02 13.21 -9.58
N ILE A 49 10.64 13.21 -8.31
CA ILE A 49 11.07 12.22 -7.32
C ILE A 49 10.36 10.90 -7.63
N GLU A 50 11.08 9.78 -7.58
CA GLU A 50 10.52 8.45 -7.78
C GLU A 50 9.43 8.12 -6.75
N CYS A 51 8.35 7.53 -7.23
CA CYS A 51 7.22 7.09 -6.46
C CYS A 51 7.54 5.77 -5.73
N THR A 52 7.82 5.86 -4.43
CA THR A 52 8.17 4.69 -3.62
C THR A 52 7.00 4.14 -2.78
N ARG A 53 5.86 4.82 -2.79
CA ARG A 53 4.66 4.44 -2.02
C ARG A 53 4.00 3.18 -2.55
N LYS A 54 3.37 2.42 -1.66
CA LYS A 54 2.64 1.19 -1.99
C LYS A 54 1.17 1.47 -2.25
N CYS A 55 0.90 2.22 -3.32
CA CYS A 55 -0.46 2.37 -3.84
C CYS A 55 -0.99 1.02 -4.34
N LYS A 56 -2.31 0.84 -4.32
CA LYS A 56 -2.98 -0.36 -4.83
C LYS A 56 -2.49 -0.75 -6.23
N ALA A 57 -2.49 -2.05 -6.53
CA ALA A 57 -2.01 -2.55 -7.81
C ALA A 57 -2.71 -1.87 -9.00
N GLY A 58 -1.92 -1.33 -9.93
CA GLY A 58 -2.41 -0.56 -11.07
C GLY A 58 -2.48 0.94 -10.83
N ASP A 59 -2.44 1.40 -9.57
CA ASP A 59 -2.40 2.82 -9.24
C ASP A 59 -0.95 3.33 -9.18
N THR A 60 -0.75 4.54 -9.68
CA THR A 60 0.50 5.31 -9.54
C THR A 60 0.22 6.51 -8.64
N CYS A 61 1.20 6.95 -7.85
CA CYS A 61 1.00 8.15 -7.04
C CYS A 61 0.76 9.39 -7.92
N VAL A 62 0.05 10.35 -7.34
CA VAL A 62 -0.32 11.60 -7.97
C VAL A 62 0.94 12.42 -8.26
N LYS A 63 1.15 12.81 -9.52
CA LYS A 63 2.36 13.51 -9.98
C LYS A 63 2.62 14.86 -9.28
N SER A 64 1.61 15.49 -8.67
CA SER A 64 1.78 16.79 -7.99
C SER A 64 2.39 16.69 -6.60
N ASP A 65 2.05 15.66 -5.82
CA ASP A 65 2.36 15.57 -4.39
C ASP A 65 2.90 14.20 -3.95
N GLY A 66 2.82 13.19 -4.82
CA GLY A 66 3.34 11.85 -4.59
C GLY A 66 2.45 11.00 -3.69
N TRP A 67 1.21 11.40 -3.41
CA TRP A 67 0.26 10.59 -2.62
C TRP A 67 -0.48 9.58 -3.48
N CYS A 68 -0.97 8.49 -2.89
CA CYS A 68 -1.80 7.55 -3.63
C CYS A 68 -3.18 8.14 -3.93
N PRO A 69 -3.70 8.00 -5.16
CA PRO A 69 -5.00 8.57 -5.54
C PRO A 69 -6.19 7.83 -4.91
N GLY A 70 -5.98 6.58 -4.48
CA GLY A 70 -6.98 5.71 -3.87
C GLY A 70 -6.39 4.91 -2.71
N ASP A 71 -6.74 3.63 -2.63
CA ASP A 71 -6.33 2.76 -1.52
C ASP A 71 -4.84 2.39 -1.58
N CYS A 72 -4.34 1.92 -0.44
CA CYS A 72 -3.02 1.33 -0.31
C CYS A 72 -3.06 -0.20 -0.50
N MET A 73 -1.90 -0.78 -0.80
CA MET A 73 -1.75 -2.25 -0.78
C MET A 73 -2.01 -2.80 0.62
N ALA A 74 -2.39 -4.08 0.71
CA ALA A 74 -2.46 -4.79 1.99
C ALA A 74 -1.12 -4.68 2.75
N GLY A 75 -1.19 -4.49 4.07
CA GLY A 75 -0.03 -4.19 4.91
C GLY A 75 0.31 -2.71 5.06
N TYR A 76 -0.52 -1.83 4.49
CA TYR A 76 -0.43 -0.38 4.61
C TYR A 76 -1.77 0.22 5.06
N GLY A 77 -1.68 1.34 5.77
CA GLY A 77 -2.81 2.06 6.37
C GLY A 77 -3.73 2.74 5.35
N PRO A 78 -4.89 3.22 5.80
CA PRO A 78 -5.91 3.84 4.95
C PRO A 78 -5.55 5.23 4.45
N GLU A 79 -4.56 5.87 5.07
CA GLU A 79 -4.12 7.19 4.64
C GLU A 79 -3.40 7.08 3.29
N ARG A 80 -3.61 8.05 2.42
CA ARG A 80 -2.99 8.19 1.08
C ARG A 80 -1.44 8.22 1.10
N GLU A 81 -0.88 8.40 2.29
CA GLU A 81 0.51 8.20 2.67
C GLU A 81 0.99 6.75 2.48
N CYS A 82 0.09 5.78 2.60
CA CYS A 82 0.36 4.34 2.66
C CYS A 82 1.48 4.04 3.65
N ILE A 83 1.23 4.35 4.92
CA ILE A 83 2.15 4.04 6.01
C ILE A 83 2.04 2.55 6.32
N ARG A 84 3.17 1.87 6.51
CA ARG A 84 3.20 0.44 6.83
C ARG A 84 2.46 0.17 8.13
N CYS A 85 1.68 -0.92 8.20
CA CYS A 85 0.97 -1.29 9.43
C CYS A 85 1.91 -1.41 10.63
N SER A 86 1.42 -1.00 11.80
CA SER A 86 2.11 -1.27 13.07
C SER A 86 2.25 -2.78 13.30
N ALA A 87 3.18 -3.18 14.16
CA ALA A 87 3.27 -4.58 14.61
C ALA A 87 1.91 -5.02 15.20
N GLY A 88 1.55 -6.29 15.02
CA GLY A 88 0.26 -6.82 15.44
C GLY A 88 -0.92 -6.54 14.49
N LYS A 89 -0.74 -5.77 13.40
CA LYS A 89 -1.81 -5.46 12.44
C LYS A 89 -1.46 -5.86 11.02
N TRP A 90 -2.47 -6.29 10.27
CA TRP A 90 -2.33 -6.75 8.89
C TRP A 90 -3.56 -6.45 8.02
N GLY A 91 -3.45 -6.79 6.74
CA GLY A 91 -4.52 -6.65 5.76
C GLY A 91 -4.65 -5.24 5.18
N VAL A 92 -5.75 -5.00 4.48
CA VAL A 92 -6.07 -3.68 3.91
C VAL A 92 -6.42 -2.73 5.05
N ASN A 93 -5.87 -1.51 5.01
CA ASN A 93 -6.08 -0.47 6.02
C ASN A 93 -5.66 -0.88 7.44
N CYS A 94 -4.85 -1.93 7.58
CA CYS A 94 -4.47 -2.48 8.88
C CYS A 94 -5.68 -2.84 9.76
N ALA A 95 -6.77 -3.31 9.12
CA ALA A 95 -8.04 -3.58 9.78
C ALA A 95 -8.02 -4.87 10.62
N GLU A 96 -7.11 -5.80 10.32
CA GLU A 96 -7.02 -7.09 10.97
C GLU A 96 -5.90 -7.12 12.02
N GLU A 97 -6.08 -7.94 13.05
CA GLU A 97 -5.09 -8.16 14.11
C GLU A 97 -4.40 -9.53 13.95
N CYS A 98 -3.11 -9.58 14.28
CA CYS A 98 -2.38 -10.84 14.32
C CYS A 98 -2.98 -11.76 15.37
N THR A 99 -2.98 -13.06 15.10
CA THR A 99 -3.35 -14.03 16.12
C THR A 99 -2.35 -14.05 17.27
N ARG A 100 -2.86 -14.19 18.49
CA ARG A 100 -2.04 -14.38 19.70
C ARG A 100 -1.23 -15.68 19.69
N HIS A 101 -1.56 -16.58 18.77
CA HIS A 101 -0.98 -17.92 18.65
C HIS A 101 0.24 -17.97 17.73
N CYS A 102 0.72 -16.82 17.24
CA CYS A 102 2.07 -16.74 16.72
C CYS A 102 3.06 -16.93 17.88
N LYS A 103 4.08 -17.78 17.70
CA LYS A 103 5.10 -18.04 18.73
C LYS A 103 5.85 -16.78 19.15
N THR A 104 6.14 -15.91 18.18
CA THR A 104 6.47 -14.51 18.47
C THR A 104 5.19 -13.70 18.44
N ARG A 105 4.73 -13.29 19.62
CA ARG A 105 3.49 -12.50 19.75
C ARG A 105 3.59 -11.23 18.91
N ASP A 106 2.47 -10.89 18.28
CA ASP A 106 2.29 -9.67 17.46
C ASP A 106 3.19 -9.58 16.20
N GLU A 107 3.88 -10.67 15.84
CA GLU A 107 4.68 -10.77 14.62
C GLU A 107 4.04 -11.67 13.56
N CYS A 108 3.06 -11.11 12.84
CA CYS A 108 2.57 -11.65 11.59
C CYS A 108 2.96 -10.76 10.41
N LYS A 109 3.00 -11.35 9.21
CA LYS A 109 3.15 -10.61 7.95
C LYS A 109 2.00 -9.63 7.84
N ARG A 110 2.32 -8.40 7.48
CA ARG A 110 1.34 -7.30 7.43
C ARG A 110 0.40 -7.44 6.24
N GLU A 111 0.83 -8.18 5.22
CA GLU A 111 0.13 -8.36 3.97
C GLU A 111 -1.02 -9.37 4.09
N ASP A 112 -0.79 -10.49 4.78
CA ASP A 112 -1.71 -11.64 4.80
C ASP A 112 -1.95 -12.24 6.20
N GLY A 113 -1.35 -11.69 7.25
CA GLY A 113 -1.56 -12.12 8.63
C GLY A 113 -0.89 -13.43 9.01
N VAL A 114 -0.08 -14.02 8.12
CA VAL A 114 0.64 -15.27 8.40
C VAL A 114 1.76 -15.00 9.40
N CYS A 115 1.87 -15.80 10.47
CA CYS A 115 2.94 -15.66 11.44
C CYS A 115 4.32 -15.73 10.76
N SER A 116 5.24 -14.84 11.16
CA SER A 116 6.59 -14.81 10.56
C SER A 116 7.45 -16.00 11.02
N GLY A 117 7.04 -16.67 12.09
CA GLY A 117 7.63 -17.92 12.60
C GLY A 117 6.57 -18.99 12.84
N ASP A 118 6.90 -19.97 13.68
CA ASP A 118 5.99 -21.06 14.02
C ASP A 118 4.77 -20.59 14.84
N CYS A 119 3.75 -21.44 14.89
CA CYS A 119 2.66 -21.28 15.83
C CYS A 119 3.05 -21.71 17.25
N GLU A 120 2.29 -21.25 18.25
CA GLU A 120 2.24 -21.87 19.57
C GLU A 120 1.85 -23.36 19.45
N ASP A 121 2.27 -24.16 20.45
CA ASP A 121 1.94 -25.58 20.50
C ASP A 121 0.44 -25.82 20.32
N LYS A 122 0.11 -26.82 19.52
CA LYS A 122 -1.26 -27.19 19.12
C LYS A 122 -1.92 -26.23 18.14
N TYR A 123 -1.22 -25.34 17.46
CA TYR A 123 -1.78 -24.54 16.34
C TYR A 123 -1.05 -24.84 15.02
N TYR A 124 -1.77 -24.81 13.89
CA TYR A 124 -1.20 -25.18 12.58
C TYR A 124 -0.91 -23.98 11.67
N PRO A 125 0.30 -23.88 11.07
CA PRO A 125 0.65 -22.80 10.13
C PRO A 125 -0.25 -22.71 8.91
N LYS A 126 -0.81 -23.85 8.45
CA LYS A 126 -1.75 -23.92 7.31
C LYS A 126 -2.95 -22.99 7.48
N TYR A 127 -3.34 -22.69 8.71
CA TYR A 127 -4.48 -21.82 9.03
C TYR A 127 -4.02 -20.52 9.69
N SER A 128 -2.80 -20.04 9.39
CA SER A 128 -2.21 -18.84 9.98
C SER A 128 -2.28 -18.85 11.52
N CYS A 129 -2.11 -20.03 12.13
CA CYS A 129 -2.21 -20.23 13.58
C CYS A 129 -3.57 -19.83 14.20
N ASN A 130 -4.66 -19.82 13.41
CA ASN A 130 -6.00 -19.52 13.89
C ASN A 130 -6.81 -20.76 14.30
N GLN A 131 -6.26 -21.96 14.15
CA GLN A 131 -6.95 -23.21 14.46
C GLN A 131 -6.08 -24.15 15.29
N GLU A 132 -6.72 -24.77 16.30
CA GLU A 132 -6.11 -25.81 17.12
C GLU A 132 -6.03 -27.14 16.37
N ALA A 133 -4.88 -27.80 16.49
CA ALA A 133 -4.51 -29.12 15.97
C ALA A 133 -5.50 -30.23 16.36
N ASN A 134 -6.21 -30.06 17.48
CA ASN A 134 -7.12 -31.06 18.04
C ASN A 134 -8.54 -31.01 17.43
N ARG A 135 -8.78 -30.18 16.41
CA ARG A 135 -10.03 -30.19 15.62
C ARG A 135 -9.92 -30.97 14.31
N ILE A 136 -8.87 -31.76 14.15
CA ILE A 136 -8.81 -32.79 13.10
C ILE A 136 -8.98 -34.14 13.81
N ASP A 137 -10.23 -34.57 14.00
CA ASP A 137 -10.52 -35.96 14.38
C ASP A 137 -10.01 -36.87 13.24
N GLY A 138 -8.92 -37.59 13.52
CA GLY A 138 -8.25 -38.47 12.56
C GLY A 138 -6.76 -38.13 12.44
N GLU A 139 -5.94 -38.65 13.35
CA GLU A 139 -4.48 -38.50 13.29
C GLU A 139 -3.92 -39.01 11.94
N PRO A 140 -3.22 -38.18 11.15
CA PRO A 140 -2.53 -38.65 9.96
C PRO A 140 -1.27 -39.43 10.35
N THR A 141 -1.01 -40.55 9.68
CA THR A 141 0.24 -41.30 9.83
C THR A 141 1.34 -40.66 8.98
N PHE A 142 2.45 -40.29 9.63
CA PHE A 142 3.62 -39.73 8.95
C PHE A 142 4.52 -40.84 8.40
N ARG A 143 4.82 -40.82 7.09
CA ARG A 143 5.88 -41.64 6.51
C ARG A 143 6.92 -40.75 5.84
N SER A 144 8.18 -40.89 6.26
CA SER A 144 9.31 -40.29 5.56
C SER A 144 9.69 -41.16 4.37
N ARG A 145 9.59 -40.62 3.16
CA ARG A 145 10.07 -41.26 1.92
C ARG A 145 10.93 -40.28 1.11
N GLY A 146 11.91 -39.65 1.75
CA GLY A 146 12.87 -38.80 1.07
C GLY A 146 13.62 -37.87 2.01
N ALA A 147 14.73 -37.29 1.54
CA ALA A 147 15.55 -36.36 2.31
C ALA A 147 14.91 -34.97 2.47
N ASP A 148 14.00 -34.58 1.56
CA ASP A 148 13.55 -33.19 1.42
C ASP A 148 12.02 -32.99 1.50
N TYR A 149 11.23 -34.03 1.78
CA TYR A 149 9.80 -33.89 2.10
C TYR A 149 9.22 -35.05 2.93
N ILE A 150 8.09 -34.78 3.61
CA ILE A 150 7.25 -35.77 4.30
C ILE A 150 5.93 -35.89 3.55
N GLU A 151 5.47 -37.12 3.31
CA GLU A 151 4.16 -37.39 2.72
C GLU A 151 3.13 -37.56 3.85
N ILE A 152 2.03 -36.80 3.79
CA ILE A 152 0.96 -36.83 4.81
C ILE A 152 -0.25 -37.52 4.19
N GLU A 153 -0.55 -38.73 4.67
CA GLU A 153 -1.81 -39.42 4.36
C GLU A 153 -2.83 -39.11 5.46
N TRP A 154 -3.97 -38.55 5.06
CA TRP A 154 -5.12 -38.36 5.94
C TRP A 154 -5.99 -39.61 5.85
N ASN A 155 -6.21 -40.28 6.99
CA ASN A 155 -7.33 -41.22 7.07
C ASN A 155 -8.59 -40.37 7.22
N ILE A 156 -9.28 -40.13 6.10
CA ILE A 156 -10.65 -39.65 6.17
C ILE A 156 -11.46 -40.84 6.71
N VAL A 157 -11.89 -40.75 7.97
CA VAL A 157 -12.95 -41.61 8.49
C VAL A 157 -14.25 -40.96 8.05
N ASP A 158 -15.10 -41.74 7.38
CA ASP A 158 -16.34 -41.31 6.69
C ASP A 158 -17.25 -40.38 7.52
#